data_AF-A0A843HUG6-F1
#
_entry.id   AF-A0A843HUG6-F1
#
_cell.length_a   1.000
_cell.length_b   1.000
_cell.length_c   1.000
_cell.angle_alpha   90.00
_cell.angle_beta   90.00
_cell.angle_gamma   90.00
#
_symmetry.space_group_name_H-M   'P 1'
#
loop_
_entity.id
_entity.type
_entity.pdbx_description
1 polymer ?
#
loop_
_entity_poly.entity_id
_entity_poly.type
_entity_poly.pdbx_seq_one_letter_code
_entity_poly.pdbx_strand_id
1 'polypeptide(L)'
;MCEGLNQYCNRAKYLAYFGSYARPNDYVDEISDINVVAISEDKSLLLELASEGCSPVVITEKDLKEFCDNGDPLCYYIIYDSKTICGKFPNGITFRITDKTCEKLKKAVIPLILNGIQGFFRYDELSAINNMYRATKLSIRWKTCEVNKTIPL
;
A
#
# COMPACT_ATOMS: atom_id res chain seq x y z
N MET A 1 -15.75 -8.95 5.95
CA MET A 1 -14.97 -7.69 5.95
C MET A 1 -14.02 -7.74 4.76
N CYS A 2 -14.04 -6.78 3.82
CA CYS A 2 -13.27 -6.80 2.57
C CYS A 2 -13.29 -8.18 1.86
N GLU A 3 -14.49 -8.76 1.78
CA GLU A 3 -14.77 -10.10 1.24
C GLU A 3 -15.49 -9.99 -0.11
N GLY A 4 -15.63 -11.09 -0.84
CA GLY A 4 -16.44 -11.10 -2.07
C GLY A 4 -15.84 -10.32 -3.26
N LEU A 5 -14.58 -9.89 -3.18
CA LEU A 5 -13.93 -9.04 -4.19
C LEU A 5 -13.88 -9.64 -5.61
N ASN A 6 -14.13 -10.95 -5.73
CA ASN A 6 -14.27 -11.65 -7.01
C ASN A 6 -15.35 -11.03 -7.93
N GLN A 7 -16.37 -10.38 -7.36
CA GLN A 7 -17.44 -9.72 -8.14
C GLN A 7 -16.94 -8.54 -9.00
N TYR A 8 -15.76 -8.00 -8.70
CA TYR A 8 -15.16 -6.88 -9.42
C TYR A 8 -14.15 -7.31 -10.51
N CYS A 9 -13.87 -8.62 -10.65
CA CYS A 9 -12.82 -9.13 -11.54
C CYS A 9 -13.01 -8.78 -13.01
N ASN A 10 -14.26 -8.69 -13.46
CA ASN A 10 -14.65 -8.33 -14.81
C ASN A 10 -14.50 -6.82 -15.10
N ARG A 11 -14.23 -6.01 -14.08
CA ARG A 11 -14.03 -4.56 -14.18
C ARG A 11 -12.58 -4.15 -13.91
N ALA A 12 -11.70 -5.07 -13.56
CA ALA A 12 -10.28 -4.79 -13.31
C ALA A 12 -9.39 -5.74 -14.12
N LYS A 13 -8.33 -5.21 -14.74
CA LYS A 13 -7.30 -6.02 -15.41
C LYS A 13 -6.50 -6.86 -14.42
N TYR A 14 -6.33 -6.34 -13.21
CA TYR A 14 -5.64 -6.95 -12.09
C TYR A 14 -6.30 -6.48 -10.80
N LEU A 15 -6.58 -7.41 -9.90
CA LEU A 15 -7.09 -7.12 -8.57
C LEU A 15 -6.31 -7.96 -7.56
N ALA A 16 -5.77 -7.33 -6.52
CA ALA A 16 -4.95 -8.02 -5.53
C ALA A 16 -5.04 -7.34 -4.17
N TYR A 17 -4.88 -8.14 -3.11
CA TYR A 17 -4.48 -7.61 -1.82
C TYR A 17 -3.02 -7.21 -1.85
N PHE A 18 -2.61 -6.21 -1.06
CA PHE A 18 -1.20 -5.91 -0.84
C PHE A 18 -0.94 -5.44 0.60
N GLY A 19 0.34 -5.43 1.00
CA GLY A 19 0.71 -5.07 2.37
C GLY A 19 0.54 -6.23 3.34
N SER A 20 0.36 -5.92 4.64
CA SER A 20 0.34 -6.93 5.70
C SER A 20 -0.69 -8.04 5.48
N TYR A 21 -1.85 -7.74 4.89
CA TYR A 21 -2.86 -8.75 4.57
C TYR A 21 -2.41 -9.80 3.53
N ALA A 22 -1.45 -9.44 2.66
CA ALA A 22 -0.84 -10.38 1.72
C ALA A 22 0.25 -11.25 2.36
N ARG A 23 0.71 -10.93 3.59
CA ARG A 23 1.77 -11.63 4.33
C ARG A 23 1.21 -12.35 5.57
N PRO A 24 1.17 -13.69 5.60
CA PRO A 24 0.48 -14.45 6.64
C PRO A 24 0.89 -14.16 8.10
N ASN A 25 2.12 -13.70 8.34
CA ASN A 25 2.66 -13.45 9.68
C ASN A 25 2.65 -11.96 10.10
N ASP A 26 2.25 -11.05 9.20
CA ASP A 26 2.32 -9.61 9.42
C ASP A 26 0.95 -8.97 9.67
N TYR A 27 -0.13 -9.67 9.29
CA TYR A 27 -1.48 -9.19 9.51
C TYR A 27 -1.88 -9.36 10.97
N VAL A 28 -2.34 -8.27 11.58
CA VAL A 28 -2.93 -8.28 12.91
C VAL A 28 -4.35 -7.76 12.76
N ASP A 29 -5.31 -8.60 13.11
CA ASP A 29 -6.73 -8.27 13.05
C ASP A 29 -7.03 -7.02 13.89
N GLU A 30 -8.02 -6.24 13.45
CA GLU A 30 -8.42 -4.94 14.02
C GLU A 30 -7.35 -3.82 14.02
N ILE A 31 -6.07 -4.14 13.75
CA ILE A 31 -4.96 -3.17 13.71
C ILE A 31 -4.52 -2.87 12.28
N SER A 32 -4.49 -3.88 11.43
CA SER A 32 -3.98 -3.78 10.05
C SER A 32 -5.08 -3.40 9.05
N ASP A 33 -4.82 -2.37 8.25
CA ASP A 33 -5.64 -2.04 7.09
C ASP A 33 -5.57 -3.18 6.04
N ILE A 34 -6.72 -3.53 5.44
CA ILE A 34 -6.79 -4.47 4.31
C ILE A 34 -6.65 -3.68 3.01
N ASN A 35 -5.43 -3.56 2.50
CA ASN A 35 -5.18 -2.80 1.27
C ASN A 35 -5.45 -3.64 0.02
N VAL A 36 -6.12 -3.03 -0.95
CA VAL A 36 -6.47 -3.66 -2.23
C VAL A 36 -6.02 -2.75 -3.37
N VAL A 37 -5.43 -3.32 -4.42
CA VAL A 37 -5.11 -2.60 -5.65
C VAL A 37 -5.95 -3.15 -6.79
N ALA A 38 -6.58 -2.25 -7.56
CA ALA A 38 -7.24 -2.55 -8.81
C ALA A 38 -6.57 -1.77 -9.95
N ILE A 39 -6.09 -2.49 -10.97
CA ILE A 39 -5.66 -1.87 -12.23
C ILE A 39 -6.87 -1.78 -13.14
N SER A 40 -7.44 -0.57 -13.25
CA SER A 40 -8.67 -0.33 -14.02
C SER A 40 -8.78 1.11 -14.50
N GLU A 41 -9.46 1.26 -15.64
CA GLU A 41 -9.94 2.57 -16.13
C GLU A 41 -11.22 3.01 -15.41
N ASP A 42 -11.96 2.08 -14.80
CA ASP A 42 -13.19 2.37 -14.08
C ASP A 42 -12.88 2.89 -12.67
N LYS A 43 -12.94 4.21 -12.51
CA LYS A 43 -12.68 4.89 -11.23
C LYS A 43 -13.78 4.67 -10.18
N SER A 44 -14.98 4.23 -10.58
CA SER A 44 -16.07 3.97 -9.61
C SER A 44 -15.75 2.82 -8.67
N LEU A 45 -14.88 1.90 -9.09
CA LEU A 45 -14.35 0.81 -8.26
C LEU A 45 -13.70 1.31 -6.96
N LEU A 46 -13.21 2.56 -6.91
CA LEU A 46 -12.60 3.10 -5.70
C LEU A 46 -13.60 3.15 -4.55
N LEU A 47 -14.81 3.66 -4.82
CA LEU A 47 -15.85 3.79 -3.79
C LEU A 47 -16.46 2.43 -3.46
N GLU A 48 -16.64 1.56 -4.45
CA GLU A 48 -17.20 0.23 -4.24
C GLU A 48 -16.28 -0.65 -3.40
N LEU A 49 -14.98 -0.70 -3.73
CA LEU A 49 -14.01 -1.45 -2.92
C LEU A 49 -13.87 -0.86 -1.51
N ALA A 50 -13.97 0.47 -1.37
CA ALA A 50 -13.98 1.10 -0.05
C ALA A 50 -15.24 0.72 0.75
N SER A 51 -16.39 0.59 0.09
CA SER A 51 -17.65 0.20 0.74
C SER A 51 -17.63 -1.25 1.27
N GLU A 52 -16.77 -2.11 0.73
CA GLU A 52 -16.51 -3.45 1.26
C GLU A 52 -15.64 -3.43 2.55
N GLY A 53 -15.18 -2.25 2.98
CA GLY A 53 -14.29 -2.09 4.14
C GLY A 53 -12.82 -2.30 3.81
N CYS A 54 -12.43 -2.25 2.54
CA CYS A 54 -11.04 -2.27 2.12
C CYS A 54 -10.43 -0.85 2.12
N SER A 55 -9.10 -0.77 2.04
CA SER A 55 -8.35 0.44 1.69
C SER A 55 -7.89 0.35 0.22
N PRO A 56 -8.69 0.85 -0.74
CA PRO A 56 -8.43 0.60 -2.15
C PRO A 56 -7.50 1.62 -2.81
N VAL A 57 -6.74 1.14 -3.79
CA VAL A 57 -6.00 1.92 -4.78
C VAL A 57 -6.51 1.53 -6.16
N VAL A 58 -7.16 2.47 -6.86
CA VAL A 58 -7.62 2.25 -8.24
C VAL A 58 -6.80 3.09 -9.21
N ILE A 59 -5.99 2.42 -10.02
CA ILE A 59 -4.98 3.05 -10.85
C ILE A 59 -5.07 2.53 -12.29
N THR A 60 -4.80 3.38 -13.27
CA THR A 60 -4.69 2.92 -14.66
C THR A 60 -3.34 2.22 -14.86
N GLU A 61 -3.24 1.38 -15.88
CA GLU A 61 -1.96 0.73 -16.21
C GLU A 61 -0.87 1.76 -16.56
N LYS A 62 -1.26 2.85 -17.23
CA LYS A 62 -0.39 3.96 -17.59
C LYS A 62 0.16 4.68 -16.35
N ASP A 63 -0.72 5.05 -15.42
CA ASP A 63 -0.33 5.74 -14.19
C ASP A 63 0.55 4.84 -13.31
N LEU A 64 0.23 3.54 -13.25
CA LEU A 64 1.05 2.57 -12.52
C LEU A 64 2.47 2.52 -13.09
N LYS A 65 2.61 2.44 -14.42
CA LYS A 65 3.93 2.47 -15.07
C LYS A 65 4.69 3.75 -14.71
N GLU A 66 4.04 4.91 -14.79
CA GLU A 66 4.65 6.18 -14.42
C GLU A 66 5.10 6.21 -12.95
N PHE A 67 4.28 5.68 -12.03
CA PHE A 67 4.64 5.58 -10.62
C PHE A 67 5.85 4.68 -10.42
N CYS A 68 5.89 3.52 -11.07
CA CYS A 68 7.01 2.60 -11.01
C CYS A 68 8.31 3.20 -11.56
N ASP A 69 8.24 3.87 -12.72
CA ASP A 69 9.39 4.50 -13.37
C ASP A 69 9.94 5.68 -12.53
N ASN A 70 9.05 6.41 -11.87
CA ASN A 70 9.41 7.50 -10.95
C ASN A 70 9.92 7.01 -9.59
N GLY A 71 9.85 5.70 -9.30
CA GLY A 71 10.25 5.13 -8.03
C GLY A 71 9.28 5.44 -6.90
N ASP A 72 7.97 5.47 -7.17
CA ASP A 72 6.96 5.57 -6.11
C ASP A 72 6.94 4.28 -5.26
N PRO A 73 7.13 4.35 -3.93
CA PRO A 73 7.10 3.18 -3.06
C PRO A 73 5.80 2.35 -3.16
N LEU A 74 4.68 2.96 -3.54
CA LEU A 74 3.43 2.23 -3.74
C LEU A 74 3.58 1.14 -4.80
N CYS A 75 4.29 1.41 -5.89
CA CYS A 75 4.56 0.41 -6.94
C CYS A 75 5.36 -0.77 -6.38
N TYR A 76 6.35 -0.51 -5.51
CA TYR A 76 7.13 -1.58 -4.89
C TYR A 76 6.24 -2.55 -4.12
N TYR A 77 5.32 -2.04 -3.30
CA TYR A 77 4.40 -2.89 -2.54
C TYR A 77 3.41 -3.63 -3.45
N ILE A 78 2.89 -2.97 -4.49
CA ILE A 78 2.00 -3.62 -5.46
C ILE A 78 2.71 -4.78 -6.19
N ILE A 79 4.00 -4.65 -6.55
CA ILE A 79 4.71 -5.69 -7.31
C ILE A 79 5.17 -6.82 -6.40
N TYR A 80 5.82 -6.50 -5.28
CA TYR A 80 6.56 -7.49 -4.49
C TYR A 80 5.82 -7.97 -3.24
N ASP A 81 4.71 -7.32 -2.90
CA ASP A 81 4.02 -7.51 -1.63
C ASP A 81 2.50 -7.67 -1.83
N SER A 82 2.12 -8.34 -2.92
CA SER A 82 0.72 -8.52 -3.30
C SER A 82 0.33 -9.98 -3.49
N LYS A 83 -0.94 -10.27 -3.17
CA LYS A 83 -1.59 -11.56 -3.34
C LYS A 83 -2.74 -11.38 -4.31
N THR A 84 -2.56 -11.90 -5.53
CA THR A 84 -3.54 -11.79 -6.60
C THR A 84 -4.87 -12.43 -6.23
N ILE A 85 -5.96 -11.71 -6.49
CA ILE A 85 -7.34 -12.21 -6.42
C ILE A 85 -7.75 -12.67 -7.82
N CYS A 86 -7.56 -11.80 -8.83
CA CYS A 86 -7.85 -12.13 -10.22
C CYS A 86 -7.12 -11.22 -11.22
N GLY A 87 -7.16 -11.60 -12.48
CA GLY A 87 -6.45 -10.92 -13.56
C GLY A 87 -4.96 -11.26 -13.59
N LYS A 88 -4.19 -10.52 -14.38
CA LYS A 88 -2.74 -10.69 -14.48
C LYS A 88 -2.06 -9.33 -14.34
N PHE A 89 -0.99 -9.29 -13.55
CA PHE A 89 -0.19 -8.09 -13.44
C PHE A 89 0.37 -7.71 -14.83
N PRO A 90 0.33 -6.44 -15.24
CA PRO A 90 0.78 -6.04 -16.57
C PRO A 90 2.24 -6.41 -16.83
N ASN A 91 2.49 -7.01 -18.00
CA ASN A 91 3.84 -7.38 -18.40
C ASN A 91 4.69 -6.12 -18.68
N GLY A 92 5.97 -6.18 -18.31
CA GLY A 92 6.92 -5.10 -18.61
C GLY A 92 6.81 -3.86 -17.72
N ILE A 93 6.02 -3.92 -16.64
CA ILE A 93 6.09 -2.96 -15.54
C ILE A 93 7.07 -3.51 -14.50
N THR A 94 8.16 -2.78 -14.28
CA THR A 94 9.16 -3.08 -13.25
C THR A 94 9.36 -1.86 -12.36
N PHE A 95 9.77 -2.09 -11.11
CA PHE A 95 10.05 -1.00 -10.18
C PHE A 95 11.50 -0.55 -10.28
N ARG A 96 11.72 0.77 -10.39
CA ARG A 96 13.05 1.39 -10.33
C ARG A 96 13.17 2.20 -9.05
N ILE A 97 14.17 1.89 -8.22
CA ILE A 97 14.51 2.73 -7.08
C ILE A 97 15.17 4.01 -7.59
N THR A 98 14.65 5.15 -7.15
CA THR A 98 15.16 6.49 -7.46
C THR A 98 15.38 7.27 -6.16
N ASP A 99 16.04 8.42 -6.23
CA ASP A 99 16.16 9.29 -5.04
C ASP A 99 14.79 9.79 -4.54
N LYS A 100 13.82 9.91 -5.46
CA LYS A 100 12.42 10.21 -5.14
C LYS A 100 11.80 9.11 -4.27
N THR A 101 12.21 7.85 -4.43
CA THR A 101 11.76 6.74 -3.59
C THR A 101 12.08 6.99 -2.12
N CYS A 102 13.35 7.25 -1.81
CA CYS A 102 13.79 7.43 -0.43
C CYS A 102 13.21 8.72 0.17
N GLU A 103 13.14 9.80 -0.61
CA GLU A 103 12.48 11.05 -0.20
C GLU A 103 10.99 10.86 0.10
N LYS A 104 10.26 10.07 -0.70
CA LYS A 104 8.85 9.76 -0.42
C LYS A 104 8.69 8.94 0.87
N LEU A 105 9.54 7.94 1.08
CA LEU A 105 9.53 7.15 2.32
C LEU A 105 9.76 8.06 3.54
N LYS A 106 10.78 8.94 3.48
CA LYS A 106 11.07 9.93 4.52
C LYS A 106 9.89 10.84 4.82
N LYS A 107 9.28 11.43 3.78
CA LYS A 107 8.16 12.37 3.92
C LYS A 107 6.91 11.71 4.52
N ALA A 108 6.71 10.42 4.28
CA ALA A 108 5.58 9.68 4.84
C ALA A 108 5.79 9.27 6.32
N VAL A 109 7.01 9.31 6.87
CA VAL A 109 7.26 9.03 8.30
C VAL A 109 6.66 10.11 9.20
N ILE A 110 6.87 11.38 8.86
CA ILE A 110 6.52 12.51 9.75
C ILE A 110 5.01 12.55 10.08
N PRO A 111 4.09 12.46 9.10
CA PRO A 111 2.66 12.46 9.38
C PRO A 111 2.23 11.30 10.29
N LEU A 112 2.84 10.11 10.14
CA LEU A 112 2.54 8.95 10.97
C LEU A 112 2.93 9.20 12.43
N ILE A 113 4.11 9.78 12.67
CA ILE A 113 4.52 10.14 14.04
C ILE A 113 3.55 11.16 14.65
N LEU A 114 3.20 12.21 13.90
CA LEU A 114 2.26 13.24 14.37
C LEU A 114 0.87 12.66 14.67
N ASN A 115 0.35 11.80 13.79
CA ASN A 115 -0.91 11.11 14.00
C ASN A 115 -0.87 10.18 15.21
N GLY A 116 0.25 9.50 15.43
CA GLY A 116 0.48 8.65 16.60
C GLY A 116 0.39 9.46 17.90
N ILE A 117 1.12 10.58 17.96
CA ILE A 117 1.10 11.51 19.10
C ILE A 117 -0.31 12.08 19.32
N GLN A 118 -0.98 12.52 18.25
CA GLN A 118 -2.34 13.06 18.35
C GLN A 118 -3.37 11.99 18.76
N GLY A 119 -3.20 10.73 18.34
CA GLY A 119 -4.03 9.62 18.79
C GLY A 119 -3.89 9.41 20.29
N PHE A 120 -2.65 9.43 20.80
CA PHE A 120 -2.37 9.30 22.23
C PHE A 120 -3.06 10.40 23.05
N PHE A 121 -2.95 11.66 22.64
CA PHE A 121 -3.61 12.78 23.32
C PHE A 121 -5.15 12.75 23.25
N ARG A 122 -5.72 12.02 22.28
CA ARG A 122 -7.16 11.80 22.14
C ARG A 122 -7.67 10.55 22.86
N TYR A 123 -6.80 9.85 23.59
CA TYR A 123 -7.09 8.54 24.20
C TYR A 123 -7.50 7.48 23.16
N ASP A 124 -7.07 7.65 21.91
CA ASP A 124 -7.23 6.67 20.83
C ASP A 124 -5.95 5.82 20.76
N GLU A 125 -5.83 4.89 21.71
CA GLU A 125 -4.63 4.08 21.90
C GLU A 125 -4.33 3.18 20.71
N LEU A 126 -5.37 2.58 20.09
CA LEU A 126 -5.22 1.73 18.92
C LEU A 126 -4.65 2.52 17.73
N SER A 127 -5.23 3.70 17.45
CA SER A 127 -4.72 4.57 16.39
C SER A 127 -3.30 5.07 16.70
N ALA A 128 -3.02 5.41 17.96
CA ALA A 128 -1.70 5.86 18.39
C ALA A 128 -0.63 4.80 18.11
N ILE A 129 -0.87 3.56 18.57
CA ILE A 129 0.04 2.42 18.39
C ILE A 129 0.21 2.10 16.91
N ASN A 130 -0.89 2.03 16.14
CA ASN A 130 -0.83 1.70 14.72
C ASN A 130 0.01 2.70 13.94
N ASN A 131 -0.21 4.00 14.16
CA ASN A 131 0.55 5.05 13.51
C ASN A 131 2.05 5.01 13.89
N MET A 132 2.37 4.78 15.16
CA MET A 132 3.76 4.66 15.61
C MET A 132 4.46 3.42 15.06
N TYR A 133 3.76 2.27 15.01
CA TYR A 133 4.28 1.05 14.39
C TYR A 133 4.59 1.26 12.90
N ARG A 134 3.66 1.87 12.16
CA ARG A 134 3.84 2.22 10.74
C ARG A 134 5.01 3.19 10.55
N ALA A 135 5.13 4.20 11.41
CA ALA A 135 6.25 5.16 11.37
C ALA A 135 7.60 4.46 11.55
N THR A 136 7.70 3.52 12.50
CA THR A 136 8.93 2.76 12.74
C THR A 136 9.30 1.90 11.53
N LYS A 137 8.37 1.09 11.00
CA LYS A 137 8.64 0.29 9.79
C LYS A 137 9.09 1.17 8.63
N LEU A 138 8.40 2.29 8.42
CA LEU A 138 8.71 3.19 7.33
C LEU A 138 10.05 3.90 7.51
N SER A 139 10.45 4.20 8.75
CA SER A 139 11.76 4.77 9.07
C SER A 139 12.90 3.79 8.73
N ILE A 140 12.72 2.50 9.04
CA ILE A 140 13.66 1.44 8.65
C ILE A 140 13.77 1.39 7.13
N ARG A 141 12.63 1.34 6.43
CA ARG A 141 12.58 1.32 4.96
C ARG A 141 13.26 2.53 4.33
N TRP A 142 13.02 3.72 4.86
CA TRP A 142 13.68 4.95 4.42
C TRP A 142 15.20 4.85 4.60
N LYS A 143 15.68 4.45 5.79
CA LYS A 143 17.12 4.35 6.05
C LYS A 143 17.81 3.30 5.20
N THR A 144 17.19 2.15 5.01
CA THR A 144 17.72 1.12 4.11
C THR A 144 17.71 1.58 2.64
N CYS A 145 16.68 2.34 2.22
CA CYS A 145 16.65 2.94 0.89
C CYS A 145 17.82 3.91 0.67
N GLU A 146 18.11 4.78 1.64
CA GLU A 146 19.22 5.73 1.53
C GLU A 146 20.58 5.04 1.42
N VAL A 147 20.83 4.03 2.26
CA VAL A 147 22.16 3.41 2.39
C VAL A 147 22.37 2.32 1.34
N ASN A 148 21.39 1.42 1.18
CA ASN A 148 21.55 0.17 0.42
C ASN A 148 20.78 0.19 -0.91
N LYS A 149 20.01 1.26 -1.19
CA LYS A 149 19.09 1.32 -2.34
C LYS A 149 18.20 0.09 -2.41
N THR A 150 17.69 -0.35 -1.26
CA THR A 150 16.73 -1.46 -1.11
C THR A 150 15.63 -1.09 -0.14
N ILE A 151 14.45 -1.73 -0.28
CA ILE A 151 13.31 -1.54 0.61
C ILE A 151 13.01 -2.90 1.25
N PRO A 152 13.23 -3.09 2.57
CA PRO A 152 12.84 -4.32 3.24
C PRO A 152 11.31 -4.41 3.33
N LEU A 153 10.78 -5.62 3.08
CA LEU A 153 9.36 -5.93 3.23
C LEU A 153 9.03 -6.23 4.69
#